data_AF-A0A0C2R271-F1
#
_entry.id   AF-A0A0C2R271-F1
#
_cell.length_a   1.000
_cell.length_b   1.000
_cell.length_c   1.000
_cell.angle_alpha   90.00
_cell.angle_beta   90.00
_cell.angle_gamma   90.00
#
_symmetry.space_group_name_H-M   'P 1'
#
loop_
_entity.id
_entity.type
_entity.pdbx_description
1 polymer ?
#
loop_
_entity_poly.entity_id
_entity_poly.type
_entity_poly.pdbx_seq_one_letter_code
_entity_poly.pdbx_strand_id
1 'polypeptide(L)'
;MSTGKRLVNCALIMMRIMGKINKNVSRLQTRAFTFIEVIFCLSVLIIIASLMPLIFLTISNANDRLEKPAAVEWDLFLIQFRQELTRYELERVEQQRIILMDHEGNRITFSSYRTLLRRQVNGTGHEVFLTAINSLNFTYIEGILQLEVVLNDGSVKNARFVTNLPVSEGHRCIPSSCDVYSSLSPAFDPYWYGHWIYSSL
;
A
#
# COMPACT_ATOMS: atom_id res chain seq x y z
N MET A 1 -2.53 -3.81 43.61
CA MET A 1 -2.22 -2.39 43.90
C MET A 1 -0.70 -2.14 44.05
N SER A 2 0.12 -2.57 43.07
CA SER A 2 1.60 -2.57 43.21
C SER A 2 2.37 -2.16 41.94
N THR A 3 1.69 -1.99 40.80
CA THR A 3 2.32 -1.68 39.50
C THR A 3 2.52 -0.17 39.27
N GLY A 4 1.69 0.69 39.88
CA GLY A 4 1.77 2.14 39.70
C GLY A 4 3.00 2.81 40.33
N LYS A 5 3.53 2.25 41.43
CA LYS A 5 4.69 2.85 42.14
C LYS A 5 6.01 2.68 41.40
N ARG A 6 6.14 1.64 40.56
CA ARG A 6 7.35 1.40 39.76
C ARG A 6 7.45 2.34 38.56
N LEU A 7 6.32 2.63 37.91
CA LEU A 7 6.24 3.59 36.81
C LEU A 7 6.52 5.02 37.26
N VAL A 8 5.97 5.43 38.42
CA VAL A 8 6.23 6.76 38.98
C VAL A 8 7.71 6.91 39.36
N ASN A 9 8.35 5.89 39.94
CA ASN A 9 9.78 5.95 40.24
C ASN A 9 10.66 5.97 38.98
N CYS A 10 10.31 5.23 37.91
CA CYS A 10 11.02 5.33 36.63
C CYS A 10 10.87 6.72 36.00
N ALA A 11 9.67 7.30 36.03
CA ALA A 11 9.44 8.65 35.54
C ALA A 11 10.22 9.69 36.36
N LEU A 12 10.31 9.51 37.68
CA LEU A 12 11.03 10.43 38.58
C LEU A 12 12.56 10.29 38.44
N ILE A 13 13.06 9.10 38.10
CA ILE A 13 14.46 8.87 37.73
C ILE A 13 14.77 9.51 36.36
N MET A 14 13.90 9.35 35.36
CA MET A 14 14.07 9.99 34.04
C MET A 14 14.02 11.51 34.14
N MET A 15 13.10 12.08 34.93
CA MET A 15 13.03 13.53 35.18
C MET A 15 14.25 14.05 35.96
N ARG A 16 14.81 13.27 36.89
CA ARG A 16 16.07 13.63 37.58
C ARG A 16 17.28 13.57 36.67
N ILE A 17 17.35 12.61 35.74
CA ILE A 17 18.40 12.53 34.73
C ILE A 17 18.28 13.72 33.76
N MET A 18 17.08 14.06 33.30
CA MET A 18 16.87 15.23 32.43
C MET A 18 17.13 16.57 33.13
N GLY A 19 16.82 16.69 34.42
CA GLY A 19 17.08 17.91 35.21
C GLY A 19 18.56 18.13 35.56
N LYS A 20 19.37 17.07 35.62
CA LYS A 20 20.81 17.16 35.93
C LYS A 20 21.69 17.52 34.73
N ILE A 21 21.13 17.48 33.51
CA ILE A 21 21.82 17.91 32.28
C ILE A 21 21.79 19.44 32.14
N ASN A 22 20.90 20.16 32.85
CA ASN A 22 20.66 21.60 32.68
C ASN A 22 21.25 22.51 33.78
N LYS A 23 22.45 22.22 34.27
CA LYS A 23 23.21 23.16 35.13
C LYS A 23 24.64 23.45 34.67
N ASN A 24 24.97 23.10 33.43
CA ASN A 24 26.21 23.51 32.77
C ASN A 24 25.96 24.22 31.42
N VAL A 25 24.78 24.80 31.21
CA VAL A 25 24.49 25.65 30.05
C VAL A 25 24.76 27.11 30.42
N SER A 26 26.02 27.43 30.69
CA SER A 26 26.50 28.82 30.76
C SER A 26 27.93 28.90 30.23
N ARG A 27 28.07 28.56 28.95
CA ARG A 27 29.10 29.02 27.99
C ARG A 27 28.74 28.43 26.63
N LEU A 28 27.68 28.95 26.00
CA LEU A 28 27.56 28.84 24.55
C LEU A 28 28.59 29.79 23.96
N GLN A 29 29.84 29.35 24.01
CA GLN A 29 30.92 29.93 23.24
C GLN A 29 30.54 29.66 21.79
N THR A 30 30.08 30.69 21.08
CA THR A 30 29.74 30.62 19.66
C THR A 30 31.01 30.32 18.88
N ARG A 31 31.41 29.05 18.83
CA ARG A 31 32.49 28.59 17.97
C ARG A 31 31.94 28.67 16.55
N ALA A 32 32.42 29.66 15.81
CA ALA A 32 32.18 29.74 14.39
C ALA A 32 32.64 28.42 13.76
N PHE A 33 31.74 27.75 13.05
CA PHE A 33 32.03 26.50 12.35
C PHE A 33 33.16 26.78 11.36
N THR A 34 34.22 25.99 11.41
CA THR A 34 35.34 26.18 10.48
C THR A 34 35.02 25.48 9.16
N PHE A 35 35.46 26.07 8.04
CA PHE A 35 35.21 25.50 6.72
C PHE A 35 35.75 24.07 6.58
N ILE A 36 36.88 23.77 7.24
CA ILE A 36 37.47 22.43 7.27
C ILE A 36 36.59 21.40 7.98
N GLU A 37 35.87 21.80 9.04
CA GLU A 37 34.94 20.93 9.77
C GLU A 37 33.72 20.58 8.89
N VAL A 38 33.21 21.53 8.12
CA VAL A 38 32.11 21.29 7.16
C VAL A 38 32.55 20.36 6.04
N ILE A 39 33.73 20.56 5.45
CA ILE A 39 34.26 19.69 4.40
C ILE A 39 34.50 18.28 4.94
N PHE A 40 34.97 18.15 6.18
CA PHE A 40 35.18 16.86 6.82
C PHE A 40 33.85 16.13 7.07
N CYS A 41 32.82 16.81 7.56
CA CYS A 41 31.49 16.21 7.69
C CYS A 41 30.88 15.83 6.33
N LEU A 42 31.08 16.68 5.31
CA LEU A 42 30.59 16.43 3.96
C LEU A 42 31.29 15.23 3.32
N SER A 43 32.60 15.06 3.51
CA SER A 43 33.34 13.91 2.97
C SER A 43 32.86 12.59 3.58
N VAL A 44 32.66 12.57 4.90
CA VAL A 44 32.08 11.41 5.59
C VAL A 44 30.66 11.12 5.09
N LEU A 45 29.85 12.15 4.89
CA LEU A 45 28.49 12.00 4.34
C LEU A 45 28.50 11.43 2.92
N ILE A 46 29.39 11.91 2.04
CA ILE A 46 29.52 11.40 0.67
C ILE A 46 29.96 9.94 0.68
N ILE A 47 30.89 9.55 1.55
CA ILE A 47 31.30 8.14 1.69
C ILE A 47 30.10 7.29 2.09
N ILE A 48 29.33 7.69 3.11
CA ILE A 48 28.13 6.95 3.54
C ILE A 48 27.07 6.92 2.42
N ALA A 49 26.85 8.04 1.74
CA ALA A 49 25.91 8.13 0.63
C ALA A 49 26.32 7.25 -0.56
N SER A 50 27.63 7.07 -0.80
CA SER A 50 28.13 6.18 -1.86
C SER A 50 27.86 4.70 -1.59
N LEU A 51 27.66 4.31 -0.32
CA LEU A 51 27.31 2.95 0.07
C LEU A 51 25.81 2.63 -0.11
N MET A 52 24.94 3.65 -0.14
CA MET A 52 23.49 3.47 -0.35
C MET A 52 23.15 2.70 -1.64
N PRO A 53 23.64 3.07 -2.84
CA PRO A 53 23.30 2.35 -4.07
C PRO A 53 23.74 0.88 -4.04
N LEU A 54 24.82 0.54 -3.33
CA LEU A 54 25.28 -0.84 -3.20
C LEU A 54 24.31 -1.71 -2.39
N ILE A 55 23.72 -1.15 -1.33
CA ILE A 55 22.70 -1.81 -0.52
C ILE A 55 21.44 -2.03 -1.35
N PHE A 56 20.96 -1.00 -2.06
CA PHE A 56 19.78 -1.11 -2.93
C PHE A 56 19.94 -2.18 -4.00
N LEU A 57 21.10 -2.24 -4.65
CA LEU A 57 21.39 -3.24 -5.68
C LEU A 57 21.36 -4.68 -5.12
N THR A 58 21.83 -4.87 -3.90
CA THR A 58 21.86 -6.20 -3.28
C THR A 58 20.46 -6.68 -2.94
N ILE A 59 19.61 -5.77 -2.43
CA ILE A 59 18.22 -6.07 -2.10
C ILE A 59 17.40 -6.34 -3.37
N SER A 60 17.56 -5.53 -4.43
CA SER A 60 16.81 -5.71 -5.67
C SER A 60 17.13 -7.05 -6.34
N ASN A 61 18.42 -7.40 -6.44
CA ASN A 61 18.84 -8.67 -7.03
C ASN A 61 18.41 -9.89 -6.22
N ALA A 62 18.31 -9.77 -4.89
CA ALA A 62 17.75 -10.82 -4.05
C ALA A 62 16.25 -10.98 -4.33
N ASN A 63 15.51 -9.89 -4.49
CA ASN A 63 14.07 -9.95 -4.72
C ASN A 63 13.72 -10.58 -6.09
N ASP A 64 14.41 -10.18 -7.15
CA ASP A 64 14.18 -10.70 -8.52
C ASP A 64 14.43 -12.22 -8.63
N ARG A 65 15.26 -12.78 -7.74
CA ARG A 65 15.59 -14.20 -7.73
C ARG A 65 14.63 -15.06 -6.90
N LEU A 66 13.96 -14.47 -5.91
CA LEU A 66 13.09 -15.20 -4.98
C LEU A 66 11.60 -15.01 -5.29
N GLU A 67 11.18 -13.85 -5.81
CA GLU A 67 9.77 -13.54 -6.06
C GLU A 67 9.47 -13.45 -7.56
N LYS A 68 8.31 -13.99 -7.96
CA LYS A 68 7.81 -13.78 -9.32
C LYS A 68 7.41 -12.30 -9.46
N PRO A 69 7.98 -11.54 -10.41
CA PRO A 69 7.67 -10.12 -10.58
C PRO A 69 6.16 -9.83 -10.67
N ALA A 70 5.40 -10.71 -11.31
CA ALA A 70 3.96 -10.62 -11.43
C ALA A 70 3.18 -10.74 -10.11
N ALA A 71 3.72 -11.46 -9.11
CA ALA A 71 3.08 -11.58 -7.80
C ALA A 71 3.22 -10.28 -6.99
N VAL A 72 4.42 -9.69 -7.02
CA VAL A 72 4.70 -8.40 -6.35
C VAL A 72 3.90 -7.28 -7.00
N GLU A 73 3.87 -7.25 -8.33
CA GLU A 73 3.09 -6.27 -9.10
C GLU A 73 1.60 -6.36 -8.77
N TRP A 74 1.07 -7.58 -8.68
CA TRP A 74 -0.31 -7.82 -8.27
C TRP A 74 -0.60 -7.29 -6.86
N ASP A 75 0.27 -7.57 -5.89
CA ASP A 75 0.05 -7.14 -4.51
C ASP A 75 0.13 -5.60 -4.37
N LEU A 76 1.08 -4.97 -5.06
CA LEU A 76 1.18 -3.51 -5.13
C LEU A 76 -0.08 -2.90 -5.74
N PHE A 77 -0.56 -3.48 -6.84
CA PHE A 77 -1.80 -3.08 -7.49
C PHE A 77 -2.99 -3.16 -6.53
N LEU A 78 -3.14 -4.25 -5.76
CA LEU A 78 -4.24 -4.38 -4.79
C LEU A 78 -4.23 -3.28 -3.74
N ILE A 79 -3.04 -2.93 -3.24
CA ILE A 79 -2.89 -1.86 -2.23
C ILE A 79 -3.30 -0.52 -2.82
N GLN A 80 -2.79 -0.19 -4.01
CA GLN A 80 -3.09 1.08 -4.70
C GLN A 80 -4.56 1.18 -5.08
N PHE A 81 -5.11 0.12 -5.68
CA PHE A 81 -6.50 0.10 -6.11
C PHE A 81 -7.46 0.20 -4.92
N ARG A 82 -7.17 -0.46 -3.80
CA ARG A 82 -7.96 -0.30 -2.57
C ARG A 82 -7.94 1.13 -2.04
N GLN A 83 -6.81 1.82 -2.11
CA GLN A 83 -6.72 3.22 -1.71
C GLN A 83 -7.58 4.12 -2.60
N GLU A 84 -7.57 3.88 -3.91
CA GLU A 84 -8.43 4.61 -4.86
C GLU A 84 -9.93 4.34 -4.57
N LEU A 85 -10.33 3.08 -4.36
CA LEU A 85 -11.72 2.73 -4.02
C LEU A 85 -12.19 3.33 -2.68
N THR A 86 -11.27 3.61 -1.76
CA THR A 86 -11.59 4.25 -0.48
C THR A 86 -11.69 5.77 -0.62
N ARG A 87 -10.94 6.34 -1.57
CA ARG A 87 -10.86 7.78 -1.79
C ARG A 87 -11.98 8.30 -2.68
N TYR A 88 -12.43 7.52 -3.64
CA TYR A 88 -13.39 7.94 -4.66
C TYR A 88 -14.69 7.14 -4.57
N GLU A 89 -15.80 7.78 -4.96
CA GLU A 89 -17.11 7.16 -5.00
C GLU A 89 -17.28 6.37 -6.32
N LEU A 90 -17.96 5.23 -6.24
CA LEU A 90 -18.14 4.34 -7.38
C LEU A 90 -19.34 4.84 -8.21
N GLU A 91 -19.08 5.30 -9.43
CA GLU A 91 -20.11 5.80 -10.34
C GLU A 91 -20.68 4.66 -11.19
N ARG A 92 -19.81 3.87 -11.83
CA ARG A 92 -20.23 2.82 -12.77
C ARG A 92 -19.21 1.68 -12.88
N VAL A 93 -19.71 0.45 -12.92
CA VAL A 93 -18.90 -0.76 -13.17
C VAL A 93 -19.36 -1.41 -14.48
N GLU A 94 -18.42 -1.64 -15.38
CA GLU A 94 -18.58 -2.40 -16.62
C GLU A 94 -17.53 -3.53 -16.63
N GLN A 95 -17.77 -4.59 -17.41
CA GLN A 95 -16.88 -5.77 -17.42
C GLN A 95 -15.40 -5.42 -17.63
N GLN A 96 -15.07 -4.44 -18.48
CA GLN A 96 -13.69 -4.07 -18.80
C GLN A 96 -13.29 -2.67 -18.33
N ARG A 97 -14.19 -1.99 -17.60
CA ARG A 97 -13.99 -0.60 -17.19
C ARG A 97 -14.70 -0.30 -15.87
N ILE A 98 -14.02 0.44 -15.00
CA ILE A 98 -14.64 1.06 -13.82
C ILE A 98 -14.50 2.57 -13.92
N ILE A 99 -15.56 3.26 -13.53
CA ILE A 99 -15.61 4.71 -13.43
C ILE A 99 -15.87 5.08 -11.98
N LEU A 100 -14.97 5.88 -11.42
CA LEU A 100 -15.02 6.44 -10.08
C LEU A 100 -15.09 7.96 -10.18
N MET A 101 -15.67 8.59 -9.17
CA MET A 101 -15.86 10.02 -9.09
C MET A 101 -15.25 10.57 -7.81
N ASP A 102 -14.54 11.69 -7.95
CA ASP A 102 -14.04 12.47 -6.83
C ASP A 102 -15.10 13.42 -6.29
N HIS A 103 -14.93 13.85 -5.03
CA HIS A 103 -15.79 14.85 -4.40
C HIS A 103 -15.74 16.20 -5.15
N GLU A 104 -14.66 16.47 -5.89
CA GLU A 104 -14.49 17.66 -6.73
C GLU A 104 -15.10 17.49 -8.15
N GLY A 105 -15.70 16.35 -8.46
CA GLY A 105 -16.33 16.05 -9.76
C GLY A 105 -15.38 15.54 -10.83
N ASN A 106 -14.14 15.21 -10.48
CA ASN A 106 -13.19 14.56 -11.39
C ASN A 106 -13.59 13.09 -11.61
N ARG A 107 -13.56 12.63 -12.86
CA ARG A 107 -13.87 11.25 -13.23
C ARG A 107 -12.60 10.43 -13.43
N ILE A 108 -12.39 9.43 -12.60
CA ILE A 108 -11.29 8.48 -12.70
C ILE A 108 -11.81 7.23 -13.42
N THR A 109 -11.17 6.86 -14.53
CA THR A 109 -11.55 5.70 -15.34
C THR A 109 -10.43 4.67 -15.34
N PHE A 110 -10.73 3.47 -14.87
CA PHE A 110 -9.89 2.29 -15.02
C PHE A 110 -10.37 1.50 -16.22
N SER A 111 -9.51 1.22 -17.19
CA SER A 111 -9.89 0.49 -18.40
C SER A 111 -8.78 -0.44 -18.85
N SER A 112 -9.16 -1.62 -19.34
CA SER A 112 -8.22 -2.49 -20.03
C SER A 112 -7.83 -1.88 -21.38
N TYR A 113 -6.53 -1.80 -21.64
CA TYR A 113 -5.98 -1.39 -22.93
C TYR A 113 -4.89 -2.35 -23.35
N ARG A 114 -5.14 -3.14 -24.40
CA ARG A 114 -4.23 -4.21 -24.86
C ARG A 114 -3.93 -5.20 -23.72
N THR A 115 -2.72 -5.17 -23.18
CA THR A 115 -2.23 -6.08 -22.13
C THR A 115 -1.99 -5.39 -20.80
N LEU A 116 -2.57 -4.19 -20.60
CA LEU A 116 -2.38 -3.38 -19.42
C LEU A 116 -3.69 -2.80 -18.90
N LEU A 117 -3.78 -2.66 -17.58
CA LEU A 117 -4.84 -1.93 -16.90
C LEU A 117 -4.37 -0.48 -16.73
N ARG A 118 -5.10 0.44 -17.36
CA ARG A 118 -4.78 1.86 -17.37
C ARG A 118 -5.78 2.65 -16.56
N ARG A 119 -5.27 3.58 -15.74
CA ARG A 119 -6.03 4.64 -15.08
C ARG A 119 -5.91 5.95 -15.87
N GLN A 120 -7.02 6.66 -15.98
CA GLN A 120 -7.11 7.99 -16.58
C GLN A 120 -7.96 8.89 -15.69
N VAL A 121 -7.59 10.17 -15.59
CA VAL A 121 -8.36 11.20 -14.87
C VAL A 121 -8.92 12.17 -15.90
N ASN A 122 -10.25 12.30 -15.94
CA ASN A 122 -10.96 13.10 -16.95
C ASN A 122 -10.56 12.77 -18.39
N GLY A 123 -10.25 11.50 -18.68
CA GLY A 123 -9.79 11.04 -19.99
C GLY A 123 -8.33 11.39 -20.33
N THR A 124 -7.62 12.08 -19.43
CA THR A 124 -6.20 12.43 -19.56
C THR A 124 -5.32 11.57 -18.66
N GLY A 125 -4.02 11.53 -18.96
CA GLY A 125 -3.05 10.70 -18.24
C GLY A 125 -2.93 9.27 -18.78
N HIS A 126 -1.81 8.64 -18.44
CA HIS A 126 -1.49 7.25 -18.78
C HIS A 126 -0.76 6.61 -17.61
N GLU A 127 -1.51 6.34 -16.55
CA GLU A 127 -0.95 5.63 -15.38
C GLU A 127 -1.28 4.15 -15.51
N VAL A 128 -0.25 3.31 -15.51
CA VAL A 128 -0.38 1.86 -15.65
C VAL A 128 -0.40 1.24 -14.26
N PHE A 129 -1.45 0.48 -13.98
CA PHE A 129 -1.70 -0.12 -12.66
C PHE A 129 -1.32 -1.58 -12.61
N LEU A 130 -1.47 -2.30 -13.72
CA LEU A 130 -1.12 -3.70 -13.84
C LEU A 130 -0.77 -4.00 -15.29
N THR A 131 0.30 -4.76 -15.51
CA THR A 131 0.80 -5.17 -16.81
C THR A 131 0.63 -6.67 -17.04
N ALA A 132 0.99 -7.13 -18.24
CA ALA A 132 0.95 -8.53 -18.63
C ALA A 132 -0.41 -9.22 -18.41
N ILE A 133 -1.50 -8.47 -18.63
CA ILE A 133 -2.87 -8.98 -18.54
C ILE A 133 -3.29 -9.57 -19.89
N ASN A 134 -3.88 -10.75 -19.84
CA ASN A 134 -4.53 -11.39 -20.99
C ASN A 134 -6.03 -11.06 -21.02
N SER A 135 -6.72 -11.18 -19.88
CA SER A 135 -8.12 -10.77 -19.75
C SER A 135 -8.41 -10.18 -18.37
N LEU A 136 -9.40 -9.29 -18.32
CA LEU A 136 -9.82 -8.62 -17.11
C LEU A 136 -11.35 -8.54 -17.08
N ASN A 137 -11.93 -8.85 -15.93
CA ASN A 137 -13.36 -8.77 -15.69
C ASN A 137 -13.66 -8.12 -14.33
N PHE A 138 -14.46 -7.06 -14.35
CA PHE A 138 -15.01 -6.42 -13.16
C PHE A 138 -16.48 -6.79 -13.01
N THR A 139 -16.86 -7.24 -11.82
CA THR A 139 -18.26 -7.49 -11.46
C THR A 139 -18.59 -6.83 -10.13
N TYR A 140 -19.81 -6.30 -10.02
CA TYR A 140 -20.29 -5.67 -8.80
C TYR A 140 -21.56 -6.36 -8.34
N ILE A 141 -21.51 -6.99 -7.16
CA ILE A 141 -22.59 -7.80 -6.61
C ILE A 141 -22.71 -7.48 -5.12
N GLU A 142 -23.89 -7.02 -4.69
CA GLU A 142 -24.24 -6.84 -3.27
C GLU A 142 -23.24 -6.02 -2.43
N GLY A 143 -22.70 -4.92 -2.99
CA GLY A 143 -21.71 -4.09 -2.26
C GLY A 143 -20.27 -4.58 -2.34
N ILE A 144 -20.03 -5.67 -3.10
CA ILE A 144 -18.71 -6.25 -3.30
C ILE A 144 -18.31 -6.05 -4.76
N LEU A 145 -17.19 -5.37 -4.95
CA LEU A 145 -16.51 -5.30 -6.24
C LEU A 145 -15.57 -6.50 -6.36
N GLN A 146 -15.81 -7.36 -7.33
CA GLN A 146 -14.93 -8.47 -7.67
C GLN A 146 -14.13 -8.14 -8.94
N LEU A 147 -12.85 -8.46 -8.89
CA LEU A 147 -11.91 -8.32 -9.99
C LEU A 147 -11.30 -9.69 -10.27
N GLU A 148 -11.46 -10.15 -11.50
CA GLU A 148 -10.82 -11.35 -12.03
C GLU A 148 -9.87 -10.95 -13.16
N VAL A 149 -8.60 -11.34 -13.03
CA VAL A 149 -7.55 -11.06 -14.00
C VAL A 149 -6.84 -12.35 -14.38
N VAL A 150 -6.75 -12.61 -15.67
CA VAL A 150 -5.92 -13.68 -16.21
C VAL A 150 -4.64 -13.04 -16.74
N LEU A 151 -3.49 -13.44 -16.20
CA LEU A 151 -2.19 -12.95 -16.62
C LEU A 151 -1.69 -13.73 -17.85
N ASN A 152 -0.68 -13.18 -18.54
CA ASN A 152 -0.05 -13.79 -19.71
C ASN A 152 0.65 -15.12 -19.39
N ASP A 153 1.01 -15.37 -18.13
CA ASP A 153 1.55 -16.65 -17.66
C ASP A 153 0.47 -17.73 -17.46
N GLY A 154 -0.80 -17.40 -17.73
CA GLY A 154 -1.97 -18.26 -17.53
C GLY A 154 -2.46 -18.32 -16.09
N SER A 155 -1.82 -17.60 -15.16
CA SER A 155 -2.29 -17.53 -13.78
C SER A 155 -3.54 -16.68 -13.67
N VAL A 156 -4.51 -17.16 -12.89
CA VAL A 156 -5.75 -16.43 -12.60
C VAL A 156 -5.63 -15.81 -11.23
N LYS A 157 -5.88 -14.51 -11.15
CA LYS A 157 -5.80 -13.70 -9.94
C LYS A 157 -7.16 -13.05 -9.67
N ASN A 158 -7.65 -13.28 -8.45
CA ASN A 158 -8.95 -12.82 -8.02
C ASN A 158 -8.79 -11.88 -6.82
N ALA A 159 -9.52 -10.78 -6.84
CA ALA A 159 -9.60 -9.84 -5.72
C ALA A 159 -11.05 -9.45 -5.46
N ARG A 160 -11.35 -9.21 -4.19
CA ARG A 160 -12.66 -8.73 -3.74
C ARG A 160 -12.47 -7.52 -2.85
N PHE A 161 -13.21 -6.46 -3.14
CA PHE A 161 -13.19 -5.23 -2.38
C PHE A 161 -14.60 -4.98 -1.84
N VAL A 162 -14.72 -4.89 -0.52
CA VAL A 162 -15.96 -4.48 0.13
C VAL A 162 -16.04 -2.96 -0.03
N THR A 163 -17.04 -2.49 -0.75
CA THR A 163 -17.29 -1.06 -0.91
C THR A 163 -18.45 -0.70 -0.01
N ASN A 164 -18.25 0.25 0.91
CA ASN A 164 -19.35 0.81 1.70
C ASN A 164 -20.12 1.91 0.93
N LEU A 165 -20.04 1.87 -0.40
CA LEU A 165 -20.52 2.94 -1.28
C LEU A 165 -21.92 2.58 -1.78
N PRO A 166 -22.92 3.46 -1.62
CA PRO A 166 -24.17 3.31 -2.33
C PRO A 166 -23.88 3.50 -3.82
N VAL A 167 -24.01 2.44 -4.63
CA VAL A 167 -24.12 2.62 -6.08
C VAL A 167 -25.36 3.45 -6.28
N SER A 168 -25.22 4.67 -6.81
CA SER A 168 -26.36 5.52 -7.16
C SER A 168 -27.30 4.69 -8.04
N GLU A 169 -28.54 4.50 -7.58
CA GLU A 169 -29.59 3.75 -8.27
C GLU A 169 -29.84 4.34 -9.66
N GLY A 170 -29.07 3.85 -10.63
CA GLY A 170 -28.91 4.54 -11.89
C GLY A 170 -28.01 3.74 -12.79
N HIS A 171 -28.48 2.53 -13.12
CA HIS A 171 -28.09 1.64 -14.22
C HIS A 171 -27.71 0.24 -13.71
N ARG A 172 -28.73 -0.62 -13.67
CA ARG A 172 -28.62 -2.07 -13.48
C ARG A 172 -27.72 -2.66 -14.56
N CYS A 173 -26.69 -3.40 -14.16
CA CYS A 173 -26.20 -4.50 -14.99
C CYS A 173 -27.35 -5.50 -15.17
N ILE A 174 -27.70 -5.82 -16.41
CA ILE A 174 -28.64 -6.88 -16.74
C ILE A 174 -27.86 -8.20 -16.63
N PRO A 175 -28.22 -9.13 -15.72
CA PRO A 175 -27.67 -10.47 -15.76
C PRO A 175 -28.37 -11.23 -16.89
N SER A 176 -27.72 -11.40 -18.03
CA SER A 176 -28.08 -12.48 -18.94
C SER A 176 -27.39 -13.76 -18.45
N SER A 177 -28.16 -14.59 -17.74
CA SER A 177 -27.94 -16.03 -17.57
C SER A 177 -26.65 -16.44 -16.85
N CYS A 178 -26.77 -16.77 -15.57
CA CYS A 178 -26.67 -18.15 -15.09
C CYS A 178 -26.81 -18.16 -13.56
N ASP A 179 -27.95 -18.66 -13.10
CA ASP A 179 -28.05 -19.28 -11.78
C ASP A 179 -27.13 -20.51 -11.70
N VAL A 180 -26.90 -20.96 -10.46
CA VAL A 180 -26.32 -22.25 -10.03
C VAL A 180 -24.94 -22.11 -9.35
N TYR A 181 -24.94 -21.76 -8.07
CA TYR A 181 -24.66 -22.70 -6.96
C TYR A 181 -24.79 -21.98 -5.62
N SER A 182 -25.96 -22.14 -5.00
CA SER A 182 -26.12 -22.11 -3.55
C SER A 182 -25.38 -23.31 -2.95
N SER A 183 -24.30 -23.08 -2.21
CA SER A 183 -23.95 -23.76 -0.95
C SER A 183 -22.49 -23.50 -0.57
N LEU A 184 -22.27 -23.39 0.74
CA LEU A 184 -21.00 -23.32 1.47
C LEU A 184 -20.41 -21.91 1.67
N SER A 185 -21.04 -21.19 2.60
CA SER A 185 -20.30 -20.41 3.60
C SER A 185 -19.32 -21.34 4.35
N PRO A 186 -18.08 -20.88 4.56
CA PRO A 186 -17.65 -20.72 5.94
C PRO A 186 -17.31 -19.25 6.18
N ALA A 187 -17.78 -18.74 7.31
CA ALA A 187 -17.34 -17.48 7.87
C ALA A 187 -15.81 -17.47 7.94
N PHE A 188 -15.18 -16.48 7.30
CA PHE A 188 -13.73 -16.32 7.34
C PHE A 188 -13.40 -15.19 8.32
N ASP A 189 -12.77 -15.57 9.43
CA ASP A 189 -12.31 -14.69 10.50
C ASP A 189 -11.23 -13.70 10.01
N PRO A 190 -11.31 -12.40 10.34
CA PRO A 190 -10.39 -11.39 9.82
C PRO A 190 -9.05 -11.24 10.58
N TYR A 191 -8.65 -12.22 11.41
CA TYR A 191 -7.42 -12.14 12.21
C TYR A 191 -6.47 -13.32 11.97
N TRP A 192 -5.80 -13.33 10.82
CA TRP A 192 -4.61 -14.17 10.62
C TRP A 192 -3.48 -13.36 9.99
N TYR A 193 -2.88 -12.48 10.78
CA TYR A 193 -1.49 -12.06 10.63
C TYR A 193 -0.78 -12.33 11.96
N GLY A 194 0.18 -13.26 11.95
CA GLY A 194 1.15 -13.42 13.03
C GLY A 194 1.16 -14.79 13.71
N HIS A 195 1.67 -15.83 13.04
CA HIS A 195 2.22 -16.99 13.74
C HIS A 195 3.19 -17.82 12.86
N TRP A 196 4.34 -17.25 12.52
CA TRP A 196 5.48 -18.02 11.99
C TRP A 196 6.80 -17.52 12.56
N ILE A 197 6.96 -17.59 13.89
CA ILE A 197 8.29 -17.65 14.51
C ILE A 197 8.20 -18.58 15.74
N TYR A 198 9.13 -19.53 15.81
CA TYR A 198 9.33 -20.60 16.81
C TYR A 198 8.66 -21.96 16.54
N SER A 199 9.31 -22.77 15.70
CA SER A 199 9.39 -24.23 15.88
C SER A 199 10.73 -24.73 15.35
N SER A 200 11.76 -24.60 16.19
CA SER A 200 13.00 -25.39 16.12
C SER A 200 13.76 -25.23 17.45
N LEU A 201 13.23 -25.88 18.49
CA LEU A 201 13.92 -26.35 19.69
C LEU A 201 12.95 -27.21 20.51
#